data_AF-A0A9D9PBZ2-F1
#
_entry.id   AF-A0A9D9PBZ2-F1
#
_cell.length_a   1.000
_cell.length_b   1.000
_cell.length_c   1.000
_cell.angle_alpha   90.00
_cell.angle_beta   90.00
_cell.angle_gamma   90.00
#
_symmetry.space_group_name_H-M   'P 1'
#
loop_
_entity.id
_entity.type
_entity.pdbx_description
1 polymer ?
#
loop_
_entity_poly.entity_id
_entity_poly.type
_entity_poly.pdbx_seq_one_letter_code
_entity_poly.pdbx_strand_id
1 'polypeptide(L)'
;MGDVIGFASDTLATWGELWAEALLRADLELQESQRWAKTLQTLNDALGGGYALLITATAAEQGWRYPSLVAAMQGHPGEHGIWEGDLPRFADKLVTIRLRILQARDRYEGYLNLARAERRFLDYLKMLVTLGRREAAVAEARAYLTDPGDILAIAQILIDRGDVEKALDLGTHGLTLNAPHRQREGLARWLRDEAARHGLRDLALHTGWIALGAYPLAEHYRWLRTWLQNEWDRHRERALQAVELTPTNVDERVEIYLMEQMFDKAMALVEKNSWSSKLGQVINAVRTTHPRWAFEQCYR
;
A
#
# COMPACT_ATOMS: atom_id res chain seq x y z
N MET A 1 12.45 -15.20 26.48
CA MET A 1 11.09 -15.62 26.90
C MET A 1 9.97 -14.70 26.34
N GLY A 2 10.28 -13.63 25.60
CA GLY A 2 9.26 -12.82 24.89
C GLY A 2 8.88 -13.36 23.50
N ASP A 3 9.84 -13.94 22.77
CA ASP A 3 9.61 -14.36 21.37
C ASP A 3 8.75 -15.63 21.22
N VAL A 4 8.75 -16.53 22.21
CA VAL A 4 7.96 -17.77 22.14
C VAL A 4 6.46 -17.51 22.36
N ILE A 5 6.11 -16.48 23.14
CA ILE A 5 4.71 -16.09 23.39
C ILE A 5 4.14 -15.35 22.17
N GLY A 6 4.96 -14.53 21.49
CA GLY A 6 4.57 -13.87 20.23
C GLY A 6 4.28 -14.86 19.10
N PHE A 7 5.15 -15.85 18.90
CA PHE A 7 4.97 -16.87 17.85
C PHE A 7 3.75 -17.77 18.09
N ALA A 8 3.47 -18.15 19.34
CA ALA A 8 2.29 -18.94 19.70
C ALA A 8 0.98 -18.16 19.53
N SER A 9 0.99 -16.85 19.82
CA SER A 9 -0.17 -15.98 19.63
C SER A 9 -0.50 -15.77 18.15
N ASP A 10 0.50 -15.55 17.30
CA ASP A 10 0.30 -15.29 15.86
C ASP A 10 -0.16 -16.54 15.11
N THR A 11 0.36 -17.71 15.49
CA THR A 11 -0.11 -18.98 14.95
C THR A 11 -1.57 -19.19 15.32
N LEU A 12 -1.94 -19.14 16.61
CA LEU A 12 -3.33 -19.34 17.05
C LEU A 12 -4.34 -18.39 16.38
N ALA A 13 -3.97 -17.11 16.19
CA ALA A 13 -4.83 -16.17 15.46
C ALA A 13 -5.06 -16.60 14.00
N THR A 14 -4.01 -17.08 13.33
CA THR A 14 -4.09 -17.61 11.96
C THR A 14 -5.00 -18.85 11.89
N TRP A 15 -4.90 -19.76 12.87
CA TRP A 15 -5.79 -20.91 12.97
C TRP A 15 -7.25 -20.49 13.15
N GLY A 16 -7.50 -19.48 13.99
CA GLY A 16 -8.83 -18.92 14.19
C GLY A 16 -9.47 -18.40 12.90
N GLU A 17 -8.71 -17.66 12.10
CA GLU A 17 -9.15 -17.17 10.78
C GLU A 17 -9.49 -18.31 9.81
N LEU A 18 -8.63 -19.33 9.72
CA LEU A 18 -8.86 -20.48 8.84
C LEU A 18 -10.12 -21.27 9.25
N TRP A 19 -10.34 -21.45 10.55
CA TRP A 19 -11.54 -22.12 11.04
C TRP A 19 -12.80 -21.28 10.83
N ALA A 20 -12.71 -19.96 11.02
CA ALA A 20 -13.81 -19.05 10.73
C ALA A 20 -14.23 -19.14 9.26
N GLU A 21 -13.24 -19.16 8.35
CA GLU A 21 -13.49 -19.36 6.92
C GLU A 21 -14.13 -20.72 6.62
N ALA A 22 -13.62 -21.81 7.21
CA ALA A 22 -14.15 -23.15 7.02
C ALA A 22 -15.62 -23.27 7.47
N LEU A 23 -15.95 -22.74 8.64
CA LEU A 23 -17.32 -22.74 9.18
C LEU A 23 -18.28 -21.93 8.29
N LEU A 24 -17.86 -20.74 7.86
CA LEU A 24 -18.67 -19.91 6.97
C LEU A 24 -18.84 -20.55 5.58
N ARG A 25 -17.85 -21.28 5.09
CA ARG A 25 -17.95 -22.05 3.84
C ARG A 25 -18.89 -23.25 3.97
N ALA A 26 -18.93 -23.89 5.13
CA ALA A 26 -19.83 -25.02 5.40
C ALA A 26 -21.31 -24.61 5.43
N ASP A 27 -21.61 -23.34 5.71
CA ASP A 27 -22.97 -22.79 5.76
C ASP A 27 -23.94 -23.61 6.62
N LEU A 28 -23.49 -23.88 7.85
CA LEU A 28 -24.17 -24.74 8.82
C LEU A 28 -25.61 -24.27 9.10
N GLU A 29 -26.45 -25.22 9.52
CA GLU A 29 -27.77 -24.91 10.05
C GLU A 29 -27.66 -24.15 11.37
N LEU A 30 -28.70 -23.35 11.70
CA LEU A 30 -28.68 -22.46 12.87
C LEU A 30 -28.34 -23.20 14.17
N GLN A 31 -28.91 -24.39 14.37
CA GLN A 31 -28.67 -25.19 15.59
C GLN A 31 -27.21 -25.66 15.69
N GLU A 32 -26.63 -26.12 14.59
CA GLU A 32 -25.23 -26.56 14.54
C GLU A 32 -24.28 -25.37 14.73
N SER A 33 -24.59 -24.25 14.09
CA SER A 33 -23.83 -22.99 14.20
C SER A 33 -23.78 -22.49 15.65
N GLN A 34 -24.93 -22.48 16.35
CA GLN A 34 -25.01 -22.10 17.76
C GLN A 34 -24.27 -23.07 18.68
N ARG A 35 -24.34 -24.38 18.40
CA ARG A 35 -23.58 -25.39 19.14
C ARG A 35 -22.08 -25.16 19.00
N TRP A 36 -21.60 -24.96 17.77
CA TRP A 36 -20.19 -24.66 17.51
C TRP A 36 -19.74 -23.35 18.14
N ALA A 37 -20.56 -22.29 18.06
CA ALA A 37 -20.26 -21.00 18.70
C ALA A 37 -20.01 -21.19 20.21
N LYS A 38 -20.89 -21.91 20.91
CA LYS A 38 -20.75 -22.18 22.35
C LYS A 38 -19.51 -23.01 22.67
N THR A 39 -19.24 -24.05 21.89
CA THR A 39 -18.05 -24.89 22.06
C THR A 39 -16.76 -24.09 21.86
N LEU A 40 -16.71 -23.25 20.82
CA LEU A 40 -15.55 -22.43 20.50
C LEU A 40 -15.32 -21.32 21.53
N GLN A 41 -16.40 -20.71 22.04
CA GLN A 41 -16.30 -19.74 23.13
C GLN A 41 -15.71 -20.39 24.39
N THR A 42 -16.24 -21.56 24.78
CA THR A 42 -15.73 -22.30 25.95
C THR A 42 -14.26 -22.64 25.79
N LEU A 43 -13.85 -23.05 24.59
CA LEU A 43 -12.45 -23.34 24.28
C LEU A 43 -11.58 -22.07 24.32
N ASN A 44 -12.08 -20.95 23.79
CA ASN A 44 -11.38 -19.67 23.84
C ASN A 44 -11.12 -19.23 25.28
N ASP A 45 -12.13 -19.33 26.15
CA ASP A 45 -12.02 -19.00 27.57
C ASP A 45 -11.02 -19.92 28.28
N ALA A 46 -11.05 -21.22 27.97
CA ALA A 46 -10.10 -22.21 28.52
C ALA A 46 -8.64 -21.95 28.11
N LEU A 47 -8.42 -21.35 26.93
CA LEU A 47 -7.10 -20.94 26.43
C LEU A 47 -6.67 -19.55 26.94
N GLY A 48 -7.37 -19.00 27.94
CA GLY A 48 -7.03 -17.71 28.56
C GLY A 48 -7.77 -16.51 27.95
N GLY A 49 -8.83 -16.73 27.17
CA GLY A 49 -9.75 -15.67 26.73
C GLY A 49 -9.16 -14.71 25.69
N GLY A 50 -8.16 -15.16 24.91
CA GLY A 50 -7.57 -14.36 23.85
C GLY A 50 -8.52 -14.05 22.69
N TYR A 51 -8.07 -13.25 21.72
CA TYR A 51 -8.85 -12.93 20.52
C TYR A 51 -8.76 -14.01 19.43
N ALA A 52 -7.85 -14.98 19.60
CA ALA A 52 -7.47 -15.91 18.54
C ALA A 52 -8.62 -16.80 18.07
N LEU A 53 -9.41 -17.39 18.99
CA LEU A 53 -10.58 -18.20 18.60
C LEU A 53 -11.89 -17.43 18.66
N LEU A 54 -11.87 -16.19 19.16
CA LEU A 54 -13.07 -15.35 19.23
C LEU A 54 -13.61 -15.02 17.83
N ILE A 55 -12.73 -14.81 16.83
CA ILE A 55 -13.16 -14.67 15.44
C ILE A 55 -13.95 -15.89 14.94
N THR A 56 -13.52 -17.10 15.32
CA THR A 56 -14.18 -18.35 14.93
C THR A 56 -15.52 -18.51 15.64
N ALA A 57 -15.57 -18.22 16.94
CA ALA A 57 -16.80 -18.25 17.71
C ALA A 57 -17.84 -17.25 17.15
N THR A 58 -17.43 -16.01 16.88
CA THR A 58 -18.29 -14.98 16.27
C THR A 58 -18.73 -15.35 14.86
N ALA A 59 -17.86 -15.96 14.05
CA ALA A 59 -18.23 -16.45 12.72
C ALA A 59 -19.32 -17.53 12.79
N ALA A 60 -19.23 -18.45 13.76
CA ALA A 60 -20.24 -19.48 13.99
C ALA A 60 -21.52 -18.92 14.60
N GLU A 61 -21.44 -17.92 15.47
CA GLU A 61 -22.62 -17.29 16.08
C GLU A 61 -23.43 -16.49 15.06
N GLN A 62 -22.76 -15.62 14.30
CA GLN A 62 -23.41 -14.76 13.32
C GLN A 62 -23.79 -15.56 12.05
N GLY A 63 -22.87 -16.39 11.54
CA GLY A 63 -23.04 -17.08 10.26
C GLY A 63 -23.37 -16.12 9.11
N TRP A 64 -24.12 -16.61 8.11
CA TRP A 64 -24.65 -15.81 7.00
C TRP A 64 -26.07 -15.27 7.24
N ARG A 65 -26.75 -15.75 8.29
CA ARG A 65 -28.14 -15.41 8.61
C ARG A 65 -28.26 -14.31 9.66
N TYR A 66 -27.13 -13.77 10.14
CA TYR A 66 -27.13 -12.66 11.09
C TYR A 66 -27.87 -11.44 10.52
N PRO A 67 -28.91 -10.90 11.19
CA PRO A 67 -29.76 -9.86 10.63
C PRO A 67 -28.99 -8.63 10.14
N SER A 68 -28.05 -8.11 10.92
CA SER A 68 -27.25 -6.94 10.57
C SER A 68 -26.34 -7.18 9.36
N LEU A 69 -25.79 -8.40 9.22
CA LEU A 69 -25.03 -8.80 8.03
C LEU A 69 -25.94 -8.90 6.79
N VAL A 70 -27.12 -9.50 6.92
CA VAL A 70 -28.08 -9.64 5.81
C VAL A 70 -28.53 -8.26 5.33
N ALA A 71 -28.88 -7.36 6.25
CA ALA A 71 -29.28 -5.99 5.93
C ALA A 71 -28.16 -5.23 5.20
N ALA A 72 -26.92 -5.31 5.68
CA ALA A 72 -25.78 -4.72 5.01
C ALA A 72 -25.54 -5.30 3.61
N MET A 73 -25.61 -6.62 3.41
CA MET A 73 -25.48 -7.25 2.09
C MET A 73 -26.62 -6.86 1.12
N GLN A 74 -27.77 -6.43 1.65
CA GLN A 74 -28.89 -5.90 0.88
C GLN A 74 -28.81 -4.38 0.65
N GLY A 75 -27.76 -3.72 1.12
CA GLY A 75 -27.56 -2.27 0.94
C GLY A 75 -28.19 -1.40 2.02
N HIS A 76 -28.63 -1.99 3.13
CA HIS A 76 -29.25 -1.28 4.26
C HIS A 76 -28.43 -1.48 5.54
N PRO A 77 -27.17 -1.00 5.61
CA PRO A 77 -26.34 -1.17 6.79
C PRO A 77 -26.90 -0.40 7.99
N GLY A 78 -26.62 -0.89 9.19
CA GLY A 78 -26.84 -0.13 10.41
C GLY A 78 -25.85 1.03 10.53
N GLU A 79 -26.05 1.88 11.54
CA GLU A 79 -25.17 3.02 11.83
C GLU A 79 -23.70 2.61 12.02
N HIS A 80 -23.48 1.44 12.59
CA HIS A 80 -22.16 0.85 12.87
C HIS A 80 -21.81 -0.29 11.90
N GLY A 81 -22.35 -0.26 10.67
CA GLY A 81 -22.12 -1.28 9.66
C GLY A 81 -22.88 -2.57 9.99
N ILE A 82 -22.16 -3.69 10.13
CA ILE A 82 -22.70 -4.99 10.51
C ILE A 82 -22.68 -5.27 12.01
N TRP A 83 -22.20 -4.33 12.84
CA TRP A 83 -21.97 -4.56 14.27
C TRP A 83 -23.01 -3.83 15.13
N GLU A 84 -23.55 -4.52 16.14
CA GLU A 84 -24.56 -3.97 17.07
C GLU A 84 -23.94 -3.32 18.33
N GLY A 85 -22.61 -3.27 18.42
CA GLY A 85 -21.87 -2.73 19.57
C GLY A 85 -20.42 -2.43 19.23
N ASP A 86 -19.54 -2.48 20.24
CA ASP A 86 -18.11 -2.19 20.07
C ASP A 86 -17.47 -3.07 19.01
N LEU A 87 -16.73 -2.44 18.09
CA LEU A 87 -16.08 -3.11 16.98
C LEU A 87 -14.99 -4.07 17.52
N PRO A 88 -15.10 -5.40 17.28
CA PRO A 88 -14.09 -6.33 17.74
C PRO A 88 -12.75 -6.09 17.04
N ARG A 89 -11.62 -6.38 17.72
CA ARG A 89 -10.27 -6.23 17.14
C ARG A 89 -10.03 -7.04 15.86
N PHE A 90 -10.80 -8.11 15.65
CA PHE A 90 -10.73 -8.98 14.46
C PHE A 90 -11.79 -8.63 13.40
N ALA A 91 -12.58 -7.56 13.56
CA ALA A 91 -13.69 -7.22 12.67
C ALA A 91 -13.25 -7.18 11.19
N ASP A 92 -12.16 -6.45 10.90
CA ASP A 92 -11.60 -6.34 9.54
C ASP A 92 -11.21 -7.69 8.94
N LYS A 93 -10.69 -8.60 9.76
CA LYS A 93 -10.31 -9.95 9.33
C LYS A 93 -11.54 -10.77 8.98
N LEU A 94 -12.58 -10.73 9.82
CA LEU A 94 -13.83 -11.42 9.57
C LEU A 94 -14.55 -10.90 8.32
N VAL A 95 -14.57 -9.57 8.13
CA VAL A 95 -15.09 -8.95 6.90
C VAL A 95 -14.31 -9.43 5.67
N THR A 96 -12.98 -9.49 5.76
CA THR A 96 -12.13 -9.99 4.67
C THR A 96 -12.47 -11.44 4.30
N ILE A 97 -12.65 -12.31 5.30
CA ILE A 97 -13.08 -13.71 5.09
C ILE A 97 -14.44 -13.75 4.39
N ARG A 98 -15.42 -12.97 4.87
CA ARG A 98 -16.76 -12.91 4.28
C ARG A 98 -16.72 -12.45 2.82
N LEU A 99 -15.97 -11.39 2.52
CA LEU A 99 -15.79 -10.87 1.16
C LEU A 99 -15.19 -11.94 0.23
N ARG A 100 -14.16 -12.67 0.66
CA ARG A 100 -13.57 -13.78 -0.13
C ARG A 100 -14.59 -14.87 -0.43
N ILE A 101 -15.39 -15.27 0.56
CA ILE A 101 -16.41 -16.31 0.37
C ILE A 101 -17.52 -15.82 -0.57
N LEU A 102 -17.97 -14.57 -0.44
CA LEU A 102 -18.97 -13.97 -1.33
C LEU A 102 -18.47 -13.94 -2.77
N GLN A 103 -17.22 -13.54 -2.99
CA GLN A 103 -16.58 -13.57 -4.30
C GLN A 103 -16.51 -14.99 -4.86
N ALA A 104 -16.09 -15.97 -4.06
CA ALA A 104 -15.99 -17.38 -4.49
C ALA A 104 -17.35 -18.02 -4.82
N ARG A 105 -18.46 -17.45 -4.33
CA ARG A 105 -19.83 -17.90 -4.59
C ARG A 105 -20.56 -17.03 -5.64
N ASP A 106 -19.83 -16.17 -6.36
CA ASP A 106 -20.39 -15.24 -7.34
C ASP A 106 -21.47 -14.28 -6.78
N ARG A 107 -21.45 -14.01 -5.47
CA ARG A 107 -22.41 -13.13 -4.77
C ARG A 107 -21.93 -11.67 -4.77
N TYR A 108 -21.74 -11.13 -5.96
CA TYR A 108 -21.08 -9.84 -6.18
C TYR A 108 -21.81 -8.62 -5.61
N GLU A 109 -23.14 -8.54 -5.70
CA GLU A 109 -23.88 -7.42 -5.09
C GLU A 109 -23.77 -7.43 -3.55
N GLY A 110 -23.85 -8.61 -2.94
CA GLY A 110 -23.64 -8.77 -1.50
C GLY A 110 -22.22 -8.37 -1.08
N TYR A 111 -21.22 -8.72 -1.90
CA TYR A 111 -19.85 -8.27 -1.70
C TYR A 111 -19.75 -6.74 -1.71
N LEU A 112 -20.29 -6.11 -2.76
CA LEU A 112 -20.20 -4.67 -2.97
C LEU A 112 -20.88 -3.92 -1.81
N ASN A 113 -22.09 -4.33 -1.44
CA ASN A 113 -22.82 -3.70 -0.36
C ASN A 113 -22.13 -3.90 1.01
N LEU A 114 -21.61 -5.10 1.28
CA LEU A 114 -20.88 -5.38 2.52
C LEU A 114 -19.58 -4.57 2.59
N ALA A 115 -18.79 -4.52 1.52
CA ALA A 115 -17.55 -3.76 1.49
C ALA A 115 -17.83 -2.25 1.71
N ARG A 116 -18.91 -1.72 1.13
CA ARG A 116 -19.34 -0.34 1.34
C ARG A 116 -19.79 -0.08 2.78
N ALA A 117 -20.59 -0.99 3.35
CA ALA A 117 -21.10 -0.90 4.73
C ALA A 117 -19.95 -0.82 5.75
N GLU A 118 -18.92 -1.64 5.56
CA GLU A 118 -17.74 -1.71 6.44
C GLU A 118 -16.64 -0.72 6.03
N ARG A 119 -16.95 0.25 5.13
CA ARG A 119 -16.01 1.29 4.64
C ARG A 119 -14.71 0.73 4.03
N ARG A 120 -14.76 -0.48 3.50
CA ARG A 120 -13.68 -1.15 2.76
C ARG A 120 -13.64 -0.68 1.31
N PHE A 121 -13.46 0.63 1.11
CA PHE A 121 -13.57 1.27 -0.20
C PHE A 121 -12.59 0.71 -1.23
N LEU A 122 -11.35 0.38 -0.84
CA LEU A 122 -10.40 -0.22 -1.78
C LEU A 122 -10.90 -1.56 -2.32
N ASP A 123 -11.39 -2.45 -1.46
CA ASP A 123 -11.94 -3.76 -1.87
C ASP A 123 -13.19 -3.60 -2.74
N TYR A 124 -14.08 -2.69 -2.36
CA TYR A 124 -15.26 -2.32 -3.12
C TYR A 124 -14.92 -1.86 -4.55
N LEU A 125 -13.98 -0.93 -4.68
CA LEU A 125 -13.57 -0.35 -5.97
C LEU A 125 -12.85 -1.39 -6.86
N LYS A 126 -11.98 -2.23 -6.28
CA LYS A 126 -11.34 -3.35 -7.00
C LYS A 126 -12.38 -4.30 -7.58
N MET A 127 -13.44 -4.59 -6.82
CA MET A 127 -14.54 -5.43 -7.28
C MET A 127 -15.36 -4.76 -8.38
N LEU A 128 -15.66 -3.46 -8.29
CA LEU A 128 -16.33 -2.73 -9.38
C LEU A 128 -15.56 -2.83 -10.70
N VAL A 129 -14.24 -2.63 -10.68
CA VAL A 129 -13.41 -2.77 -11.89
C VAL A 129 -13.43 -4.22 -12.40
N THR A 130 -13.35 -5.20 -11.49
CA THR A 130 -13.40 -6.63 -11.83
C THR A 130 -14.69 -7.01 -12.57
N LEU A 131 -15.82 -6.41 -12.18
CA LEU A 131 -17.14 -6.60 -12.78
C LEU A 131 -17.36 -5.74 -14.04
N GLY A 132 -16.35 -4.99 -14.49
CA GLY A 132 -16.45 -4.11 -15.66
C GLY A 132 -17.19 -2.80 -15.40
N ARG A 133 -17.55 -2.47 -14.16
CA ARG A 133 -18.23 -1.23 -13.74
C ARG A 133 -17.23 -0.08 -13.58
N ARG A 134 -16.42 0.15 -14.61
CA ARG A 134 -15.23 1.04 -14.57
C ARG A 134 -15.58 2.50 -14.32
N GLU A 135 -16.65 3.01 -14.95
CA GLU A 135 -17.04 4.42 -14.77
C GLU A 135 -17.42 4.71 -13.31
N ALA A 136 -18.22 3.83 -12.71
CA ALA A 136 -18.57 3.92 -11.30
C ALA A 136 -17.31 3.81 -10.41
N ALA A 137 -16.42 2.86 -10.71
CA ALA A 137 -15.18 2.70 -9.97
C ALA A 137 -14.30 3.97 -10.00
N VAL A 138 -14.14 4.62 -11.15
CA VAL A 138 -13.34 5.84 -11.27
C VAL A 138 -14.01 7.01 -10.54
N ALA A 139 -15.32 7.21 -10.72
CA ALA A 139 -16.05 8.29 -10.07
C ALA A 139 -16.01 8.15 -8.53
N GLU A 140 -16.22 6.93 -8.02
CA GLU A 140 -16.22 6.67 -6.58
C GLU A 140 -14.80 6.66 -5.99
N ALA A 141 -13.78 6.22 -6.74
CA ALA A 141 -12.38 6.33 -6.32
C ALA A 141 -11.99 7.79 -6.05
N ARG A 142 -12.39 8.71 -6.94
CA ARG A 142 -12.16 10.16 -6.77
C ARG A 142 -12.89 10.76 -5.57
N ALA A 143 -14.04 10.20 -5.22
CA ALA A 143 -14.86 10.70 -4.12
C ALA A 143 -14.39 10.19 -2.75
N TYR A 144 -13.93 8.94 -2.67
CA TYR A 144 -13.69 8.26 -1.39
C TYR A 144 -12.22 8.02 -1.05
N LEU A 145 -11.33 7.89 -2.05
CA LEU A 145 -9.92 7.60 -1.78
C LEU A 145 -9.15 8.89 -1.51
N THR A 146 -8.41 8.88 -0.41
CA THR A 146 -7.57 9.99 0.03
C THR A 146 -6.08 9.64 0.04
N ASP A 147 -5.75 8.36 -0.11
CA ASP A 147 -4.38 7.86 -0.16
C ASP A 147 -3.92 7.63 -1.62
N PRO A 148 -2.78 8.20 -2.05
CA PRO A 148 -2.23 7.99 -3.39
C PRO A 148 -1.89 6.52 -3.71
N GLY A 149 -1.56 5.71 -2.72
CA GLY A 149 -1.29 4.28 -2.88
C GLY A 149 -2.57 3.49 -3.19
N ASP A 150 -3.70 3.84 -2.57
CA ASP A 150 -4.99 3.26 -2.93
C ASP A 150 -5.41 3.64 -4.36
N ILE A 151 -5.18 4.90 -4.76
CA ILE A 151 -5.40 5.35 -6.14
C ILE A 151 -4.53 4.55 -7.11
N LEU A 152 -3.25 4.36 -6.80
CA LEU A 152 -2.32 3.56 -7.59
C LEU A 152 -2.84 2.13 -7.78
N ALA A 153 -3.32 1.50 -6.71
CA ALA A 153 -3.84 0.14 -6.77
C ALA A 153 -5.05 0.00 -7.72
N ILE A 154 -5.95 0.99 -7.75
CA ILE A 154 -7.08 1.00 -8.70
C ILE A 154 -6.62 1.28 -10.13
N ALA A 155 -5.71 2.25 -10.31
CA ALA A 155 -5.19 2.62 -11.62
C ALA A 155 -4.43 1.47 -12.30
N GLN A 156 -3.67 0.67 -11.55
CA GLN A 156 -3.00 -0.53 -12.06
C GLN A 156 -3.99 -1.57 -12.59
N ILE A 157 -5.08 -1.82 -11.87
CA ILE A 157 -6.11 -2.78 -12.31
C ILE A 157 -6.81 -2.27 -13.57
N LEU A 158 -7.03 -0.95 -13.70
CA LEU A 158 -7.58 -0.36 -14.92
C LEU A 158 -6.65 -0.58 -16.12
N ILE A 159 -5.32 -0.41 -15.96
CA ILE A 159 -4.34 -0.73 -17.01
C ILE A 159 -4.40 -2.20 -17.41
N ASP A 160 -4.40 -3.12 -16.43
CA ASP A 160 -4.45 -4.56 -16.68
C ASP A 160 -5.74 -4.97 -17.43
N ARG A 161 -6.80 -4.15 -17.34
CA ARG A 161 -8.08 -4.33 -18.03
C ARG A 161 -8.19 -3.57 -19.35
N GLY A 162 -7.13 -2.87 -19.76
CA GLY A 162 -7.03 -2.12 -21.00
C GLY A 162 -7.56 -0.68 -20.95
N ASP A 163 -7.99 -0.19 -19.78
CA ASP A 163 -8.58 1.16 -19.61
C ASP A 163 -7.51 2.22 -19.33
N VAL A 164 -6.57 2.36 -20.26
CA VAL A 164 -5.37 3.22 -20.10
C VAL A 164 -5.72 4.67 -19.80
N GLU A 165 -6.62 5.27 -20.57
CA GLU A 165 -7.00 6.68 -20.40
C GLU A 165 -7.53 6.97 -19.00
N LYS A 166 -8.45 6.13 -18.51
CA LYS A 166 -9.03 6.24 -17.17
C LYS A 166 -8.00 6.04 -16.07
N ALA A 167 -7.08 5.09 -16.24
CA ALA A 167 -6.02 4.83 -15.28
C ALA A 167 -5.10 6.04 -15.12
N LEU A 168 -4.67 6.64 -16.24
CA LEU A 168 -3.79 7.80 -16.24
C LEU A 168 -4.49 9.06 -15.68
N ASP A 169 -5.75 9.27 -16.03
CA ASP A 169 -6.57 10.36 -15.51
C ASP A 169 -6.79 10.23 -13.99
N LEU A 170 -7.13 9.02 -13.51
CA LEU A 170 -7.28 8.73 -12.08
C LEU A 170 -5.95 8.91 -11.32
N GLY A 171 -4.84 8.41 -11.90
CA GLY A 171 -3.51 8.59 -11.32
C GLY A 171 -3.11 10.06 -11.22
N THR A 172 -3.41 10.86 -12.25
CA THR A 172 -3.16 12.31 -12.25
C THR A 172 -3.93 12.99 -11.12
N HIS A 173 -5.19 12.62 -10.92
CA HIS A 173 -5.98 13.10 -9.79
C HIS A 173 -5.40 12.68 -8.44
N GLY A 174 -4.92 11.45 -8.30
CA GLY A 174 -4.28 10.99 -7.06
C GLY A 174 -3.09 11.84 -6.64
N LEU A 175 -2.36 12.45 -7.59
CA LEU A 175 -1.26 13.37 -7.28
C LEU A 175 -1.72 14.72 -6.73
N THR A 176 -3.00 15.08 -6.92
CA THR A 176 -3.61 16.31 -6.38
C THR A 176 -4.13 16.15 -4.96
N LEU A 177 -4.23 14.91 -4.46
CA LEU A 177 -4.72 14.63 -3.10
C LEU A 177 -3.81 15.26 -2.05
N ASN A 178 -4.40 15.71 -0.94
CA ASN A 178 -3.67 16.28 0.18
C ASN A 178 -3.01 15.20 1.06
N ALA A 179 -2.08 14.46 0.46
CA ALA A 179 -1.28 13.44 1.15
C ALA A 179 0.16 13.95 1.39
N PRO A 180 0.82 13.51 2.48
CA PRO A 180 2.25 13.68 2.70
C PRO A 180 3.06 13.44 1.43
N HIS A 181 4.03 14.32 1.15
CA HIS A 181 4.81 14.29 -0.10
C HIS A 181 5.38 12.90 -0.42
N ARG A 182 5.95 12.21 0.59
CA ARG A 182 6.53 10.88 0.43
C ARG A 182 5.54 9.83 -0.09
N GLN A 183 4.27 9.90 0.30
CA GLN A 183 3.24 8.94 -0.13
C GLN A 183 2.90 9.08 -1.62
N ARG A 184 3.23 10.22 -2.24
CA ARG A 184 3.00 10.46 -3.67
C ARG A 184 4.08 9.85 -4.56
N GLU A 185 5.25 9.47 -4.03
CA GLU A 185 6.35 8.96 -4.85
C GLU A 185 5.92 7.73 -5.66
N GLY A 186 5.34 6.72 -5.01
CA GLY A 186 4.99 5.47 -5.68
C GLY A 186 4.02 5.69 -6.84
N LEU A 187 2.99 6.53 -6.63
CA LEU A 187 2.02 6.89 -7.67
C LEU A 187 2.69 7.72 -8.78
N ALA A 188 3.52 8.71 -8.43
CA ALA A 188 4.19 9.56 -9.40
C ALA A 188 5.20 8.79 -10.26
N ARG A 189 5.98 7.88 -9.67
CA ARG A 189 6.91 6.99 -10.38
C ARG A 189 6.16 6.07 -11.31
N TRP A 190 5.09 5.44 -10.85
CA TRP A 190 4.27 4.58 -11.70
C TRP A 190 3.67 5.37 -12.88
N LEU A 191 3.08 6.54 -12.61
CA LEU A 191 2.44 7.36 -13.64
C LEU A 191 3.46 7.90 -14.66
N ARG A 192 4.69 8.21 -14.22
CA ARG A 192 5.84 8.55 -15.07
C ARG A 192 6.15 7.43 -16.07
N ASP A 193 6.27 6.21 -15.57
CA ASP A 193 6.65 5.05 -16.39
C ASP A 193 5.51 4.64 -17.32
N GLU A 194 4.26 4.75 -16.86
CA GLU A 194 3.07 4.45 -17.67
C GLU A 194 2.87 5.48 -18.78
N ALA A 195 2.92 6.77 -18.46
CA ALA A 195 2.80 7.85 -19.44
C ALA A 195 3.91 7.76 -20.50
N ALA A 196 5.14 7.44 -20.08
CA ALA A 196 6.27 7.22 -20.98
C ALA A 196 6.00 6.08 -21.97
N ARG A 197 5.48 4.96 -21.49
CA ARG A 197 5.14 3.78 -22.33
C ARG A 197 4.09 4.10 -23.39
N HIS A 198 3.18 5.01 -23.07
CA HIS A 198 2.12 5.47 -23.96
C HIS A 198 2.48 6.71 -24.79
N GLY A 199 3.74 7.15 -24.78
CA GLY A 199 4.21 8.29 -25.59
C GLY A 199 3.73 9.66 -25.08
N LEU A 200 3.16 9.73 -23.87
CA LEU A 200 2.67 10.96 -23.25
C LEU A 200 3.82 11.68 -22.54
N ARG A 201 4.73 12.24 -23.33
CA ARG A 201 6.01 12.81 -22.85
C ARG A 201 5.83 13.89 -21.78
N ASP A 202 4.89 14.82 -21.97
CA ASP A 202 4.71 15.93 -21.04
C ASP A 202 4.22 15.44 -19.67
N LEU A 203 3.27 14.50 -19.67
CA LEU A 203 2.79 13.85 -18.45
C LEU A 203 3.91 13.05 -17.77
N ALA A 204 4.71 12.30 -18.54
CA ALA A 204 5.84 11.54 -18.01
C ALA A 204 6.89 12.45 -17.34
N LEU A 205 7.26 13.56 -18.00
CA LEU A 205 8.20 14.54 -17.43
C LEU A 205 7.63 15.21 -16.18
N HIS A 206 6.37 15.66 -16.24
CA HIS A 206 5.70 16.30 -15.10
C HIS A 206 5.68 15.39 -13.87
N THR A 207 5.28 14.13 -14.04
CA THR A 207 5.19 13.14 -12.97
C THR A 207 6.57 12.67 -12.49
N GLY A 208 7.56 12.63 -13.37
CA GLY A 208 8.97 12.43 -13.00
C GLY A 208 9.50 13.52 -12.06
N TRP A 209 9.14 14.78 -12.30
CA TRP A 209 9.46 15.88 -11.38
C TRP A 209 8.75 15.74 -10.03
N ILE A 210 7.49 15.31 -10.04
CA ILE A 210 6.75 15.05 -8.79
C ILE A 210 7.41 13.91 -8.00
N ALA A 211 7.80 12.82 -8.66
CA ALA A 211 8.47 11.69 -8.00
C ALA A 211 9.80 12.12 -7.34
N LEU A 212 10.65 12.85 -8.08
CA LEU A 212 11.90 13.38 -7.53
C LEU A 212 11.66 14.32 -6.33
N GLY A 213 10.67 15.21 -6.45
CA GLY A 213 10.34 16.15 -5.38
C GLY A 213 9.70 15.49 -4.16
N ALA A 214 8.98 14.38 -4.36
CA ALA A 214 8.35 13.58 -3.31
C ALA A 214 9.36 12.77 -2.51
N TYR A 215 10.29 12.11 -3.20
CA TYR A 215 11.37 11.36 -2.56
C TYR A 215 12.59 11.28 -3.49
N PRO A 216 13.66 12.06 -3.27
CA PRO A 216 14.79 12.14 -4.18
C PRO A 216 15.63 10.86 -4.23
N LEU A 217 15.20 9.90 -5.03
CA LEU A 217 15.95 8.71 -5.38
C LEU A 217 16.87 8.99 -6.58
N ALA A 218 18.05 8.37 -6.57
CA ALA A 218 18.99 8.39 -7.68
C ALA A 218 18.35 7.88 -8.99
N GLU A 219 17.39 6.95 -8.89
CA GLU A 219 16.60 6.48 -10.03
C GLU A 219 15.81 7.62 -10.70
N HIS A 220 15.05 8.41 -9.95
CA HIS A 220 14.26 9.50 -10.53
C HIS A 220 15.16 10.57 -11.17
N TYR A 221 16.29 10.86 -10.53
CA TYR A 221 17.27 11.81 -11.04
C TYR A 221 17.85 11.34 -12.39
N ARG A 222 18.31 10.08 -12.46
CA ARG A 222 18.80 9.45 -13.71
C ARG A 222 17.74 9.44 -14.80
N TRP A 223 16.51 9.12 -14.42
CA TRP A 223 15.40 9.07 -15.35
C TRP A 223 15.16 10.44 -15.99
N LEU A 224 15.08 11.51 -15.18
CA LEU A 224 14.88 12.88 -15.68
C LEU A 224 16.04 13.34 -16.58
N ARG A 225 17.28 13.06 -16.19
CA ARG A 225 18.47 13.35 -17.00
C ARG A 225 18.40 12.66 -18.37
N THR A 226 17.95 11.41 -18.40
CA THR A 226 17.83 10.62 -19.64
C THR A 226 16.70 11.15 -20.54
N TRP A 227 15.57 11.55 -19.96
CA TRP A 227 14.39 12.00 -20.71
C TRP A 227 14.46 13.45 -21.19
N LEU A 228 15.15 14.32 -20.45
CA LEU A 228 15.38 15.70 -20.86
C LEU A 228 16.49 15.82 -21.91
N GLN A 229 17.43 14.87 -21.96
CA GLN A 229 18.53 14.82 -22.94
C GLN A 229 19.23 16.19 -23.05
N ASN A 230 19.11 16.87 -24.19
CA ASN A 230 19.75 18.16 -24.48
C ASN A 230 19.21 19.31 -23.61
N GLU A 231 18.04 19.15 -22.98
CA GLU A 231 17.46 20.15 -22.08
C GLU A 231 17.93 19.96 -20.63
N TRP A 232 18.62 18.85 -20.33
CA TRP A 232 19.03 18.52 -18.97
C TRP A 232 19.83 19.63 -18.30
N ASP A 233 20.78 20.24 -19.02
CA ASP A 233 21.66 21.27 -18.45
C ASP A 233 20.88 22.48 -17.92
N ARG A 234 19.76 22.83 -18.56
CA ARG A 234 18.87 23.92 -18.10
C ARG A 234 18.08 23.57 -16.84
N HIS A 235 17.90 22.28 -16.57
CA HIS A 235 17.09 21.74 -15.49
C HIS A 235 17.90 21.13 -14.35
N ARG A 236 19.19 20.91 -14.56
CA ARG A 236 20.13 20.28 -13.63
C ARG A 236 20.11 20.94 -12.24
N GLU A 237 20.20 22.27 -12.20
CA GLU A 237 20.20 23.02 -10.94
C GLU A 237 18.89 22.86 -10.17
N ARG A 238 17.75 22.92 -10.86
CA ARG A 238 16.44 22.66 -10.26
C ARG A 238 16.34 21.25 -9.69
N ALA A 239 16.86 20.24 -10.38
CA ALA A 239 16.88 18.87 -9.90
C ALA A 239 17.75 18.71 -8.65
N LEU A 240 18.94 19.31 -8.63
CA LEU A 240 19.82 19.31 -7.46
C LEU A 240 19.19 20.03 -6.26
N GLN A 241 18.51 21.16 -6.50
CA GLN A 241 17.79 21.87 -5.45
C GLN A 241 16.69 21.01 -4.83
N ALA A 242 15.94 20.24 -5.63
CA ALA A 242 14.94 19.31 -5.11
C ALA A 242 15.57 18.22 -4.20
N VAL A 243 16.75 17.70 -4.59
CA VAL A 243 17.51 16.69 -3.81
C VAL A 243 18.02 17.25 -2.47
N GLU A 244 18.38 18.53 -2.45
CA GLU A 244 18.86 19.23 -1.25
C GLU A 244 17.72 19.57 -0.29
N LEU A 245 16.58 20.05 -0.80
CA LEU A 245 15.45 20.50 0.01
C LEU A 245 14.61 19.34 0.57
N THR A 246 14.45 18.26 -0.19
CA THR A 246 13.61 17.14 0.24
C THR A 246 14.42 16.12 1.05
N PRO A 247 13.95 15.71 2.24
CA PRO A 247 14.57 14.62 3.01
C PRO A 247 14.58 13.31 2.22
N THR A 248 15.75 12.68 2.13
CA THR A 248 15.95 11.38 1.48
C THR A 248 17.01 10.58 2.23
N ASN A 249 17.16 9.30 1.86
CA ASN A 249 18.27 8.49 2.35
C ASN A 249 19.60 9.14 1.94
N VAL A 250 20.53 9.23 2.89
CA VAL A 250 21.89 9.73 2.68
C VAL A 250 22.55 9.07 1.48
N ASP A 251 22.42 7.75 1.33
CA ASP A 251 23.05 6.98 0.27
C ASP A 251 22.54 7.38 -1.13
N GLU A 252 21.25 7.72 -1.25
CA GLU A 252 20.66 8.20 -2.51
C GLU A 252 21.20 9.58 -2.88
N ARG A 253 21.36 10.46 -1.89
CA ARG A 253 21.92 11.79 -2.10
C ARG A 253 23.41 11.72 -2.47
N VAL A 254 24.18 10.85 -1.82
CA VAL A 254 25.59 10.59 -2.17
C VAL A 254 25.69 10.10 -3.62
N GLU A 255 24.86 9.14 -4.00
CA GLU A 255 24.81 8.60 -5.37
C GLU A 255 24.56 9.71 -6.40
N ILE A 256 23.61 10.62 -6.14
CA ILE A 256 23.33 11.78 -7.02
C ILE A 256 24.53 12.72 -7.10
N TYR A 257 25.19 13.04 -5.99
CA TYR A 257 26.39 13.87 -6.01
C TYR A 257 27.55 13.24 -6.78
N LEU A 258 27.72 11.92 -6.69
CA LEU A 258 28.72 11.20 -7.48
C LEU A 258 28.42 11.27 -8.99
N MET A 259 27.15 11.13 -9.40
CA MET A 259 26.74 11.29 -10.80
C MET A 259 27.03 12.69 -11.36
N GLU A 260 26.95 13.70 -10.49
CA GLU A 260 27.18 15.10 -10.81
C GLU A 260 28.61 15.56 -10.55
N GLN A 261 29.51 14.63 -10.19
CA GLN A 261 30.92 14.88 -9.86
C GLN A 261 31.10 15.92 -8.74
N MET A 262 30.11 16.05 -7.85
CA MET A 262 30.12 16.95 -6.70
C MET A 262 30.83 16.27 -5.51
N PHE A 263 32.09 15.89 -5.74
CA PHE A 263 32.86 15.03 -4.83
C PHE A 263 32.97 15.59 -3.41
N ASP A 264 33.20 16.89 -3.26
CA ASP A 264 33.30 17.53 -1.94
C ASP A 264 32.01 17.37 -1.12
N LYS A 265 30.85 17.52 -1.77
CA LYS A 265 29.55 17.32 -1.11
C LYS A 265 29.30 15.85 -0.78
N ALA A 266 29.71 14.93 -1.66
CA ALA A 266 29.61 13.49 -1.40
C ALA A 266 30.49 13.07 -0.21
N MET A 267 31.74 13.53 -0.17
CA MET A 267 32.70 13.31 0.93
C MET A 267 32.15 13.84 2.26
N ALA A 268 31.75 15.11 2.30
CA ALA A 268 31.21 15.72 3.52
C ALA A 268 29.95 15.01 4.04
N LEU A 269 29.16 14.42 3.15
CA LEU A 269 27.93 13.72 3.51
C LEU A 269 28.20 12.32 4.10
N VAL A 270 29.14 11.55 3.54
CA VAL A 270 29.52 10.25 4.10
C VAL A 270 30.33 10.39 5.40
N GLU A 271 31.14 11.44 5.56
CA GLU A 271 31.87 11.71 6.80
C GLU A 271 30.95 11.94 8.00
N LYS A 272 29.82 12.62 7.77
CA LYS A 272 28.78 12.85 8.78
C LYS A 272 27.95 11.60 9.08
N ASN A 273 28.03 10.58 8.23
CA ASN A 273 27.22 9.38 8.30
C ASN A 273 28.11 8.13 8.17
N SER A 274 28.80 7.78 9.26
CA SER A 274 29.77 6.67 9.30
C SER A 274 29.22 5.29 8.89
N TRP A 275 27.89 5.13 8.86
CA TRP A 275 27.21 3.90 8.44
C TRP A 275 26.72 3.92 6.98
N SER A 276 27.07 4.95 6.21
CA SER A 276 26.71 5.03 4.79
C SER A 276 27.30 3.85 4.01
N SER A 277 26.44 3.11 3.30
CA SER A 277 26.89 2.01 2.45
C SER A 277 27.70 2.49 1.22
N LYS A 278 27.68 3.80 0.96
CA LYS A 278 28.30 4.45 -0.20
C LYS A 278 29.75 4.90 0.03
N LEU A 279 30.30 4.78 1.24
CA LEU A 279 31.66 5.22 1.55
C LEU A 279 32.71 4.66 0.56
N GLY A 280 32.67 3.36 0.29
CA GLY A 280 33.60 2.72 -0.66
C GLY A 280 33.47 3.26 -2.09
N GLN A 281 32.27 3.63 -2.52
CA GLN A 281 32.04 4.23 -3.83
C GLN A 281 32.62 5.65 -3.91
N VAL A 282 32.47 6.44 -2.84
CA VAL A 282 33.07 7.78 -2.75
C VAL A 282 34.60 7.69 -2.76
N ILE A 283 35.20 6.80 -1.97
CA ILE A 283 36.65 6.55 -1.95
C ILE A 283 37.15 6.22 -3.36
N ASN A 284 36.49 5.30 -4.06
CA ASN A 284 36.91 4.92 -5.41
C ASN A 284 36.82 6.08 -6.41
N ALA A 285 35.79 6.92 -6.29
CA ALA A 285 35.59 8.09 -7.15
C ALA A 285 36.66 9.17 -6.93
N VAL A 286 37.15 9.35 -5.69
CA VAL A 286 38.06 10.46 -5.34
C VAL A 286 39.51 10.03 -5.11
N ARG A 287 39.86 8.73 -5.18
CA ARG A 287 41.20 8.23 -4.84
C ARG A 287 42.36 8.91 -5.59
N THR A 288 42.12 9.42 -6.81
CA THR A 288 43.14 10.11 -7.61
C THR A 288 43.20 11.61 -7.31
N THR A 289 42.08 12.23 -6.96
CA THR A 289 41.96 13.67 -6.73
C THR A 289 42.16 14.04 -5.25
N HIS A 290 41.73 13.17 -4.34
CA HIS A 290 41.82 13.30 -2.88
C HIS A 290 42.43 12.04 -2.23
N PRO A 291 43.66 11.63 -2.61
CA PRO A 291 44.28 10.38 -2.16
C PRO A 291 44.45 10.31 -0.64
N ARG A 292 44.75 11.45 0.01
CA ARG A 292 44.91 11.51 1.47
C ARG A 292 43.60 11.19 2.19
N TRP A 293 42.51 11.83 1.77
CA TRP A 293 41.19 11.60 2.34
C TRP A 293 40.75 10.15 2.14
N ALA A 294 40.93 9.63 0.92
CA ALA A 294 40.62 8.24 0.58
C ALA A 294 41.39 7.25 1.48
N PHE A 295 42.67 7.51 1.74
CA PHE A 295 43.49 6.71 2.65
C PHE A 295 42.94 6.77 4.08
N GLU A 296 42.65 7.96 4.62
CA GLU A 296 42.14 8.13 5.99
C GLU A 296 40.82 7.38 6.24
N GLN A 297 39.92 7.33 5.25
CA GLN A 297 38.65 6.60 5.39
C GLN A 297 38.79 5.07 5.29
N CYS A 298 39.85 4.54 4.68
CA CYS A 298 40.08 3.09 4.59
C CYS A 298 40.54 2.46 5.92
N TYR A 299 41.01 3.26 6.88
CA TYR A 299 41.46 2.81 8.20
C TYR A 299 40.40 3.00 9.30
N ARG A 300 39.21 3.46 8.93
CA ARG A 300 38.07 3.68 9.82
C ARG A 300 37.25 2.41 9.97
#